data_AF-U2K8G9-F1
#
_entry.id   AF-U2K8G9-F1
#
_cell.length_a   1.000
_cell.length_b   1.000
_cell.length_c   1.000
_cell.angle_alpha   90.00
_cell.angle_beta   90.00
_cell.angle_gamma   90.00
#
_symmetry.space_group_name_H-M   'P 1'
#
loop_
_entity.id
_entity.type
_entity.pdbx_description
1 polymer ?
#
loop_
_entity_poly.entity_id
_entity_poly.type
_entity_poly.pdbx_seq_one_letter_code
_entity_poly.pdbx_strand_id
1 'polypeptide(L)'
;MIGQIRLTNLLLKGKKRAFLTVIVIIAIFCIFTMIKKHTPLYDNLQGVCNIDFSKSYFCRQTDFHPLENNIFITKQKISLPVIVTANDDVKGNYKELDRLEKEAKGIWKIISVNPDSIQIEVSKSILNGKYSVIFKKNQKENEKLNYYIILKNDSTYMVCTKEILNFKK
;
A
#
# COMPACT_ATOMS: atom_id res chain seq x y z
N MET A 1 -24.99 59.09 -3.56
CA MET A 1 -24.87 58.16 -2.42
C MET A 1 -25.49 56.78 -2.68
N ILE A 2 -26.73 56.68 -3.18
CA ILE A 2 -27.45 55.39 -3.39
C ILE A 2 -26.77 54.45 -4.41
N GLY A 3 -26.19 54.98 -5.50
CA GLY A 3 -25.51 54.18 -6.53
C GLY A 3 -24.24 53.48 -6.04
N GLN A 4 -23.44 54.14 -5.17
CA GLN A 4 -22.21 53.56 -4.61
C GLN A 4 -22.50 52.44 -3.61
N ILE A 5 -23.59 52.54 -2.84
CA ILE A 5 -24.06 51.49 -1.91
C ILE A 5 -24.53 50.24 -2.69
N ARG A 6 -25.17 50.45 -3.85
CA ARG A 6 -25.64 49.36 -4.72
C ARG A 6 -24.46 48.60 -5.34
N LEU A 7 -23.43 49.31 -5.79
CA LEU A 7 -22.23 48.74 -6.39
C LEU A 7 -21.38 47.95 -5.37
N THR A 8 -21.20 48.48 -4.16
CA THR A 8 -20.50 47.79 -3.07
C THR A 8 -21.21 46.51 -2.64
N ASN A 9 -22.55 46.51 -2.56
CA ASN A 9 -23.33 45.30 -2.27
C ASN A 9 -23.26 44.24 -3.37
N LEU A 10 -23.20 44.64 -4.65
CA LEU A 10 -22.99 43.73 -5.78
C LEU A 10 -21.59 43.10 -5.75
N LEU A 11 -20.55 43.90 -5.47
CA LEU A 11 -19.18 43.43 -5.32
C LEU A 11 -19.02 42.49 -4.12
N LEU A 12 -19.65 42.79 -2.98
CA LEU A 12 -19.67 41.91 -1.80
C LEU A 12 -20.40 40.59 -2.09
N LYS A 13 -21.53 40.61 -2.79
CA LYS A 13 -22.24 39.40 -3.23
C LYS A 13 -21.39 38.57 -4.20
N GLY A 14 -20.70 39.21 -5.14
CA GLY A 14 -19.78 38.55 -6.07
C GLY A 14 -18.61 37.86 -5.35
N LYS A 15 -17.96 38.56 -4.41
CA LYS A 15 -16.86 38.00 -3.59
C LYS A 15 -17.33 36.84 -2.70
N LYS A 16 -18.51 36.94 -2.08
CA LYS A 16 -19.09 35.84 -1.28
C LYS A 16 -19.40 34.62 -2.14
N ARG A 17 -19.93 34.80 -3.36
CA ARG A 17 -20.16 33.70 -4.31
C ARG A 17 -18.86 33.05 -4.74
N ALA A 18 -17.85 33.84 -5.11
CA ALA A 18 -16.53 33.31 -5.49
C ALA A 18 -15.86 32.52 -4.35
N PHE A 19 -15.93 33.02 -3.12
CA PHE A 19 -15.41 32.32 -1.94
C PHE A 19 -16.14 31.00 -1.67
N LEU A 20 -17.47 30.97 -1.80
CA LEU A 20 -18.26 29.75 -1.65
C LEU A 20 -17.89 28.70 -2.71
N THR A 21 -17.68 29.12 -3.97
CA THR A 21 -17.26 28.22 -5.04
C THR A 21 -15.89 27.58 -4.74
N VAL A 22 -14.93 28.36 -4.24
CA VAL A 22 -13.60 27.85 -3.85
C VAL A 22 -13.72 26.82 -2.72
N ILE A 23 -14.53 27.08 -1.69
CA ILE A 23 -14.76 26.12 -0.60
C ILE A 23 -15.36 24.82 -1.13
N VAL A 24 -16.35 24.90 -2.03
CA VAL A 24 -16.99 23.71 -2.62
C VAL A 24 -15.97 22.89 -3.41
N ILE A 25 -15.11 23.53 -4.20
CA ILE A 25 -14.04 22.84 -4.96
C ILE A 25 -13.08 22.13 -3.99
N ILE A 26 -12.65 22.80 -2.92
CA ILE A 26 -11.76 22.21 -1.90
C ILE A 26 -12.46 21.02 -1.21
N ALA A 27 -13.74 21.17 -0.85
CA ALA A 27 -14.50 20.10 -0.21
C ALA A 27 -14.63 18.87 -1.12
N ILE A 28 -14.94 19.06 -2.41
CA ILE A 28 -15.00 17.98 -3.41
C ILE A 28 -13.62 17.31 -3.55
N PHE A 29 -12.54 18.07 -3.60
CA PHE A 29 -11.17 17.53 -3.66
C PHE A 29 -10.83 16.71 -2.40
N CYS A 30 -11.20 17.18 -1.22
CA CYS A 30 -11.00 16.47 0.05
C CYS A 30 -11.81 15.15 0.10
N ILE A 31 -13.07 15.17 -0.33
CA ILE A 31 -13.91 13.97 -0.39
C ILE A 31 -13.34 12.96 -1.39
N PHE A 32 -12.94 13.42 -2.58
CA PHE A 32 -12.36 12.57 -3.62
C PHE A 32 -11.05 11.90 -3.16
N THR A 33 -10.18 12.64 -2.45
CA THR A 33 -8.94 12.08 -1.89
C THR A 33 -9.18 11.11 -0.75
N MET A 34 -10.21 11.30 0.08
CA MET A 34 -10.65 10.35 1.10
C MET A 34 -11.18 9.05 0.50
N ILE A 35 -12.02 9.13 -0.54
CA ILE A 35 -12.59 7.94 -1.21
C ILE A 35 -11.47 7.10 -1.85
N LYS A 36 -10.48 7.75 -2.48
CA LYS A 36 -9.30 7.03 -3.02
C LYS A 36 -8.49 6.29 -1.95
N LYS A 37 -8.57 6.67 -0.67
CA LYS A 37 -7.86 5.99 0.43
C LYS A 37 -8.57 4.72 0.91
N HIS A 38 -9.89 4.60 0.76
CA HIS A 38 -10.67 3.47 1.28
C HIS A 38 -11.27 2.64 0.14
N THR A 39 -10.42 1.97 -0.62
CA THR A 39 -10.84 1.01 -1.63
C THR A 39 -10.91 -0.40 -1.02
N PRO A 40 -11.69 -1.33 -1.61
CA PRO A 40 -11.66 -2.74 -1.22
C PRO A 40 -10.24 -3.32 -1.20
N LEU A 41 -9.43 -2.99 -2.20
CA LEU A 41 -8.00 -3.34 -2.26
C LEU A 41 -7.24 -2.84 -1.02
N TYR A 42 -7.46 -1.59 -0.62
CA TYR A 42 -6.80 -1.02 0.57
C TYR A 42 -7.17 -1.78 1.84
N ASP A 43 -8.46 -2.00 2.04
CA ASP A 43 -9.00 -2.65 3.25
C ASP A 43 -8.54 -4.12 3.32
N ASN A 44 -8.59 -4.85 2.21
CA ASN A 44 -8.19 -6.27 2.15
C ASN A 44 -6.68 -6.49 2.36
N LEU A 45 -5.84 -5.50 2.04
CA LEU A 45 -4.38 -5.60 2.23
C LEU A 45 -3.94 -5.32 3.67
N GLN A 46 -4.73 -4.59 4.48
CA GLN A 46 -4.34 -4.22 5.85
C GLN A 46 -4.05 -5.43 6.74
N GLY A 47 -3.09 -5.28 7.65
CA GLY A 47 -2.68 -6.32 8.61
C GLY A 47 -1.52 -7.18 8.11
N VAL A 48 -1.38 -8.37 8.69
CA VAL A 48 -0.28 -9.30 8.39
C VAL A 48 -0.64 -10.16 7.18
N CYS A 49 0.33 -10.50 6.33
CA CYS A 49 0.26 -11.66 5.44
C CYS A 49 1.59 -12.41 5.47
N ASN A 50 1.54 -13.73 5.29
CA ASN A 50 2.70 -14.61 5.40
C ASN A 50 3.07 -15.08 4.00
N ILE A 51 4.31 -14.87 3.57
CA ILE A 51 4.80 -15.39 2.29
C ILE A 51 4.92 -16.91 2.40
N ASP A 52 4.32 -17.60 1.45
CA ASP A 52 4.51 -19.02 1.20
C ASP A 52 5.65 -19.18 0.19
N PHE A 53 6.89 -19.26 0.69
CA PHE A 53 8.08 -19.39 -0.15
C PHE A 53 8.07 -20.67 -1.01
N SER A 54 7.35 -21.71 -0.60
CA SER A 54 7.22 -22.96 -1.37
C SER A 54 6.36 -22.80 -2.63
N LYS A 55 5.46 -21.80 -2.64
CA LYS A 55 4.58 -21.47 -3.78
C LYS A 55 4.98 -20.18 -4.48
N SER A 56 6.02 -19.51 -3.99
CA SER A 56 6.51 -18.25 -4.54
C SER A 56 7.71 -18.49 -5.46
N TYR A 57 7.86 -17.62 -6.45
CA TYR A 57 8.98 -17.64 -7.38
C TYR A 57 9.61 -16.25 -7.48
N PHE A 58 10.92 -16.18 -7.29
CA PHE A 58 11.70 -14.95 -7.34
C PHE A 58 12.85 -15.14 -8.32
N CYS A 59 12.74 -14.51 -9.49
CA CYS A 59 13.84 -14.45 -10.45
C CYS A 59 14.75 -13.29 -10.02
N ARG A 60 15.86 -13.62 -9.36
CA ARG A 60 16.86 -12.65 -8.87
C ARG A 60 18.25 -13.10 -9.31
N GLN A 61 19.13 -12.14 -9.54
CA GLN A 61 20.52 -12.36 -9.96
C GLN A 61 21.45 -12.68 -8.78
N THR A 62 20.91 -12.83 -7.56
CA THR A 62 21.68 -13.08 -6.35
C THR A 62 20.93 -14.06 -5.47
N ASP A 63 21.68 -14.94 -4.81
CA ASP A 63 21.14 -15.82 -3.79
C ASP A 63 20.62 -15.01 -2.60
N PHE A 64 19.53 -15.49 -2.01
CA PHE A 64 18.88 -14.82 -0.90
C PHE A 64 18.31 -15.82 0.11
N HIS A 65 18.31 -15.41 1.37
CA HIS A 65 17.88 -16.19 2.51
C HIS A 65 16.90 -15.35 3.35
N PRO A 66 15.59 -15.66 3.32
CA PRO A 66 14.64 -15.01 4.20
C PRO A 66 14.86 -15.45 5.65
N LEU A 67 14.95 -14.49 6.58
CA LEU A 67 14.99 -14.76 8.03
C LEU A 67 13.60 -14.89 8.63
N GLU A 68 12.62 -14.29 7.96
CA GLU A 68 11.20 -14.32 8.31
C GLU A 68 10.35 -14.30 7.02
N ASN A 69 9.04 -14.46 7.15
CA ASN A 69 8.13 -14.52 6.02
C ASN A 69 6.95 -13.54 6.13
N ASN A 70 6.92 -12.69 7.15
CA ASN A 70 5.78 -11.81 7.39
C ASN A 70 5.91 -10.48 6.67
N ILE A 71 4.82 -10.07 6.02
CA ILE A 71 4.62 -8.70 5.53
C ILE A 71 3.57 -8.05 6.42
N PHE A 72 3.89 -6.88 6.96
CA PHE A 72 2.98 -6.08 7.79
C PHE A 72 2.57 -4.82 7.03
N ILE A 73 1.28 -4.69 6.73
CA ILE A 73 0.74 -3.51 6.04
C ILE A 73 -0.16 -2.75 7.00
N THR A 74 0.16 -1.50 7.29
CA THR A 74 -0.68 -0.63 8.14
C THR A 74 -0.74 0.79 7.61
N LYS A 75 -1.96 1.24 7.27
CA LYS A 75 -2.18 2.54 6.62
C LYS A 75 -1.33 2.65 5.36
N GLN A 76 -0.35 3.55 5.33
CA GLN A 76 0.59 3.76 4.23
C GLN A 76 1.98 3.16 4.50
N LYS A 77 2.17 2.51 5.65
CA LYS A 77 3.42 1.89 6.05
C LYS A 77 3.41 0.40 5.71
N ILE A 78 4.57 -0.11 5.36
CA ILE A 78 4.82 -1.53 5.14
C ILE A 78 6.12 -1.94 5.82
N SER A 79 6.12 -3.13 6.42
CA SER A 79 7.33 -3.85 6.81
C SER A 79 7.37 -5.13 6.01
N LEU A 80 8.44 -5.33 5.26
CA LEU A 80 8.72 -6.56 4.52
C LEU A 80 9.53 -7.50 5.41
N PRO A 81 9.57 -8.79 5.08
CA PRO A 81 10.47 -9.70 5.76
C PRO A 81 11.93 -9.29 5.53
N VAL A 82 12.77 -9.44 6.56
CA VAL A 82 14.22 -9.38 6.41
C VAL A 82 14.67 -10.54 5.52
N ILE A 83 15.29 -10.19 4.39
CA ILE A 83 15.88 -11.13 3.44
C ILE A 83 17.34 -10.74 3.27
N VAL A 84 18.23 -11.65 3.66
CA VAL A 84 19.68 -11.48 3.51
C VAL A 84 20.06 -11.93 2.10
N THR A 85 20.81 -11.11 1.37
CA THR A 85 21.37 -11.44 0.05
C THR A 85 22.87 -11.69 0.15
N ALA A 86 23.46 -12.29 -0.89
CA ALA A 86 24.92 -12.46 -0.96
C ALA A 86 25.70 -11.13 -0.89
N ASN A 87 25.05 -9.99 -1.14
CA ASN A 87 25.66 -8.67 -1.08
C ASN A 87 25.63 -8.05 0.34
N ASP A 88 24.91 -8.66 1.28
CA ASP A 88 24.83 -8.18 2.64
C ASP A 88 25.99 -8.75 3.47
N ASP A 89 26.91 -7.89 3.91
CA ASP A 89 27.95 -8.27 4.88
C ASP A 89 27.31 -8.38 6.29
N VAL A 90 26.76 -9.56 6.58
CA VAL A 90 26.13 -9.89 7.86
C VAL A 90 26.98 -10.90 8.59
N LYS A 91 27.57 -10.49 9.72
CA LYS A 91 28.41 -11.31 10.61
C LYS A 91 27.62 -11.87 11.80
N GLY A 92 26.30 -11.65 11.81
CA GLY A 92 25.38 -12.23 12.81
C GLY A 92 25.30 -11.46 14.12
N ASN A 93 25.69 -10.18 14.15
CA ASN A 93 25.53 -9.36 15.34
C ASN A 93 24.18 -8.63 15.39
N TYR A 94 23.74 -8.27 16.59
CA TYR A 94 22.45 -7.60 16.81
C TYR A 94 22.34 -6.25 16.08
N LYS A 95 23.44 -5.51 15.95
CA LYS A 95 23.43 -4.19 15.29
C LYS A 95 23.11 -4.29 13.80
N GLU A 96 23.61 -5.32 13.14
CA GLU A 96 23.34 -5.59 11.73
C GLU A 96 21.90 -6.05 11.51
N LEU A 97 21.36 -6.90 12.39
CA LEU A 97 19.96 -7.31 12.35
C LEU A 97 19.03 -6.10 12.54
N ASP A 98 19.29 -5.24 13.53
CA ASP A 98 18.52 -3.99 13.74
C ASP A 98 18.61 -3.05 12.52
N ARG A 99 19.76 -2.99 11.84
CA ARG A 99 19.91 -2.26 10.58
C ARG A 99 19.00 -2.85 9.49
N LEU A 100 19.06 -4.16 9.27
CA LEU A 100 18.27 -4.84 8.24
C LEU A 100 16.76 -4.71 8.49
N GLU A 101 16.31 -4.83 9.74
CA GLU A 101 14.91 -4.62 10.11
C GLU A 101 14.42 -3.19 9.84
N LYS A 102 15.29 -2.18 10.04
CA LYS A 102 14.99 -0.79 9.69
C LYS A 102 14.91 -0.60 8.17
N GLU A 103 15.80 -1.26 7.44
CA GLU A 103 15.87 -1.20 5.97
C GLU A 103 14.74 -1.97 5.28
N ALA A 104 14.11 -2.92 5.97
CA ALA A 104 12.93 -3.67 5.51
C ALA A 104 11.60 -2.90 5.70
N LYS A 105 11.64 -1.69 6.28
CA LYS A 105 10.46 -0.83 6.48
C LYS A 105 10.40 0.24 5.40
N GLY A 106 9.18 0.58 4.97
CA GLY A 106 8.96 1.68 4.05
C GLY A 106 7.49 2.00 3.87
N ILE A 107 7.14 2.42 2.66
CA ILE A 107 5.77 2.82 2.33
C ILE A 107 5.21 2.00 1.19
N TRP A 108 3.89 1.96 1.11
CA TRP A 108 3.19 1.38 -0.03
C TRP A 108 2.05 2.29 -0.45
N LYS A 109 1.65 2.17 -1.72
CA LYS A 109 0.52 2.91 -2.28
C LYS A 109 -0.20 2.10 -3.34
N ILE A 110 -1.50 2.36 -3.47
CA ILE A 110 -2.29 1.85 -4.60
C ILE A 110 -1.97 2.70 -5.83
N ILE A 111 -1.62 2.04 -6.92
CA ILE A 111 -1.34 2.68 -8.22
C ILE A 111 -2.48 2.48 -9.22
N SER A 112 -3.25 1.40 -9.09
CA SER A 112 -4.48 1.16 -9.87
C SER A 112 -5.44 0.26 -9.09
N VAL A 113 -6.74 0.42 -9.35
CA VAL A 113 -7.83 -0.44 -8.83
C VAL A 113 -8.54 -1.22 -9.95
N ASN A 114 -8.07 -1.05 -11.19
CA ASN A 114 -8.58 -1.78 -12.35
C ASN A 114 -7.52 -1.82 -13.47
N PRO A 115 -6.70 -2.88 -13.57
CA PRO A 115 -6.58 -3.97 -12.60
C PRO A 115 -5.95 -3.51 -11.28
N ASP A 116 -6.20 -4.23 -10.19
CA ASP A 116 -5.61 -3.95 -8.88
C ASP A 116 -4.09 -4.00 -8.94
N SER A 117 -3.44 -2.93 -8.48
CA SER A 117 -1.98 -2.81 -8.48
C SER A 117 -1.49 -1.89 -7.38
N ILE A 118 -0.36 -2.26 -6.79
CA ILE A 118 0.31 -1.52 -5.72
C ILE A 118 1.76 -1.23 -6.08
N GLN A 119 2.34 -0.22 -5.43
CA GLN A 119 3.77 0.03 -5.40
C GLN A 119 4.25 -0.09 -3.96
N ILE A 120 5.26 -0.92 -3.74
CA ILE A 120 6.00 -1.05 -2.50
C ILE A 120 7.32 -0.29 -2.68
N GLU A 121 7.62 0.61 -1.74
CA GLU A 121 8.81 1.46 -1.74
C GLU A 121 9.63 1.16 -0.48
N VAL A 122 10.53 0.19 -0.61
CA VAL A 122 11.46 -0.28 0.41
C VAL A 122 12.81 -0.52 -0.25
N SER A 123 13.58 0.54 -0.49
CA SER A 123 14.68 0.57 -1.49
C SER A 123 15.71 -0.56 -1.40
N LYS A 124 15.99 -1.08 -0.20
CA LYS A 124 16.99 -2.15 0.01
C LYS A 124 16.40 -3.56 -0.02
N SER A 125 15.08 -3.70 -0.01
CA SER A 125 14.45 -5.01 -0.09
C SER A 125 14.40 -5.50 -1.53
N ILE A 126 14.71 -6.78 -1.74
CA ILE A 126 14.52 -7.44 -3.04
C ILE A 126 13.04 -7.54 -3.46
N LEU A 127 12.10 -7.27 -2.55
CA LEU A 127 10.66 -7.25 -2.80
C LEU A 127 10.15 -5.84 -3.14
N ASN A 128 11.02 -4.83 -3.19
CA ASN A 128 10.68 -3.49 -3.66
C ASN A 128 10.16 -3.52 -5.11
N GLY A 129 9.13 -2.72 -5.41
CA GLY A 129 8.65 -2.59 -6.79
C GLY A 129 7.14 -2.43 -6.93
N LYS A 130 6.70 -2.49 -8.19
CA LYS A 130 5.28 -2.44 -8.56
C LYS A 130 4.76 -3.85 -8.76
N TYR A 131 3.55 -4.11 -8.28
CA TYR A 131 2.92 -5.42 -8.33
C TYR A 131 1.47 -5.30 -8.75
N SER A 132 1.03 -6.21 -9.62
CA SER A 132 -0.38 -6.56 -9.75
C SER A 132 -0.80 -7.39 -8.53
N VAL A 133 -2.04 -7.20 -8.08
CA VAL A 133 -2.58 -7.89 -6.90
C VAL A 133 -3.76 -8.76 -7.31
N ILE A 134 -3.75 -10.01 -6.88
CA ILE A 134 -4.85 -10.95 -7.10
C ILE A 134 -5.22 -11.61 -5.77
N PHE A 135 -6.51 -11.61 -5.44
CA PHE A 135 -7.05 -12.34 -4.29
C PHE A 135 -7.69 -13.65 -4.76
N LYS A 136 -7.30 -14.76 -4.14
CA LYS A 136 -7.89 -16.09 -4.39
C LYS A 136 -8.28 -16.74 -3.07
N LYS A 137 -9.55 -17.13 -2.92
CA LYS A 137 -10.01 -17.83 -1.72
C LYS A 137 -9.25 -19.16 -1.56
N ASN A 138 -8.73 -19.42 -0.38
CA ASN A 138 -8.17 -20.71 -0.01
C ASN A 138 -9.34 -21.66 0.28
N GLN A 139 -9.45 -22.76 -0.47
CA GLN A 139 -10.59 -23.69 -0.39
C GLN A 139 -10.55 -24.62 0.82
N LYS A 140 -9.49 -24.58 1.65
CA LYS A 140 -9.43 -25.36 2.88
C LYS A 140 -10.30 -24.70 3.95
N GLU A 141 -11.49 -25.27 4.19
CA GLU A 141 -12.58 -24.69 4.98
C GLU A 141 -12.28 -24.46 6.48
N ASN A 142 -11.16 -24.97 7.01
CA ASN A 142 -10.84 -24.92 8.45
C ASN A 142 -9.60 -24.08 8.83
N GLU A 143 -9.03 -23.31 7.90
CA GLU A 143 -7.85 -22.48 8.19
C GLU A 143 -8.23 -21.01 8.41
N LYS A 144 -7.70 -20.40 9.49
CA LYS A 144 -7.79 -18.93 9.72
C LYS A 144 -7.24 -18.13 8.52
N LEU A 145 -6.32 -18.73 7.75
CA LEU A 145 -5.74 -18.16 6.53
C LEU A 145 -6.59 -18.48 5.30
N ASN A 146 -7.67 -17.74 5.14
CA ASN A 146 -8.74 -18.00 4.17
C ASN A 146 -8.51 -17.40 2.75
N TYR A 147 -7.47 -16.59 2.54
CA TYR A 147 -7.12 -16.06 1.21
C TYR A 147 -5.63 -16.20 0.88
N TYR A 148 -5.37 -16.49 -0.40
CA TYR A 148 -4.11 -16.21 -1.07
C TYR A 148 -4.14 -14.80 -1.67
N ILE A 149 -3.10 -14.03 -1.38
CA ILE A 149 -2.77 -12.78 -2.03
C ILE A 149 -1.58 -13.05 -2.93
N ILE A 150 -1.76 -12.86 -4.23
CA ILE A 150 -0.70 -13.05 -5.20
C ILE A 150 -0.24 -11.68 -5.65
N LEU A 151 1.02 -11.37 -5.37
CA LEU A 151 1.71 -10.17 -5.82
C LEU A 151 2.63 -10.55 -6.98
N LYS A 152 2.31 -10.05 -8.18
CA LYS A 152 3.01 -10.43 -9.41
C LYS A 152 3.59 -9.23 -10.15
N ASN A 153 4.85 -9.37 -10.58
CA ASN A 153 5.50 -8.52 -11.59
C ASN A 153 6.35 -9.40 -12.52
N ASP A 154 7.14 -8.78 -13.41
CA ASP A 154 7.91 -9.49 -14.45
C ASP A 154 8.97 -10.46 -13.89
N SER A 155 9.39 -10.27 -12.65
CA SER A 155 10.49 -11.01 -12.03
C SER A 155 10.09 -11.72 -10.73
N THR A 156 8.83 -11.60 -10.32
CA THR A 156 8.37 -12.07 -9.01
C THR A 156 6.93 -12.51 -9.09
N TYR A 157 6.69 -13.72 -8.59
CA TYR A 157 5.37 -14.27 -8.32
C TYR A 157 5.35 -14.65 -6.83
N MET A 158 4.83 -13.76 -6.00
CA MET A 158 4.85 -13.93 -4.55
C MET A 158 3.45 -14.30 -4.06
N VAL A 159 3.35 -15.45 -3.41
CA VAL A 159 2.10 -15.97 -2.84
C VAL A 159 2.12 -15.74 -1.34
N CYS A 160 1.17 -14.98 -0.82
CA CYS A 160 1.00 -14.77 0.60
C CYS A 160 -0.31 -15.37 1.09
N THR A 161 -0.30 -16.01 2.25
CA THR A 161 -1.52 -16.41 2.96
C THR A 161 -1.94 -15.32 3.94
N LYS A 162 -3.24 -15.01 3.95
CA LYS A 162 -3.83 -13.97 4.81
C LYS A 162 -5.19 -14.40 5.35
N GLU A 163 -5.48 -13.98 6.57
CA GLU A 163 -6.84 -13.97 7.13
C GLU A 163 -7.54 -12.66 6.72
N ILE A 164 -8.66 -12.78 6.01
CA ILE A 164 -9.54 -11.67 5.65
C ILE A 164 -10.94 -12.00 6.16
N LEU A 165 -11.35 -11.36 7.25
CA LEU A 165 -12.66 -11.60 7.88
C LEU A 165 -13.82 -11.09 7.02
N ASN A 166 -13.69 -9.88 6.47
CA ASN A 166 -14.72 -9.21 5.68
C ASN A 166 -14.16 -8.82 4.30
N PHE A 167 -14.07 -9.79 3.39
CA PHE A 167 -13.57 -9.53 2.03
C PHE A 167 -14.49 -8.55 1.30
N LYS A 168 -13.92 -7.43 0.84
CA LYS A 168 -14.63 -6.44 0.01
C LYS A 168 -14.22 -6.62 -1.45
N LYS A 169 -15.17 -6.50 -2.38
CA LYS A 169 -14.92 -6.56 -3.82
C LYS A 169 -15.13 -5.19 -4.45
#